data_AF-A0A819G363-F1
#
_entry.id   AF-A0A819G363-F1
#
_cell.length_a   1.000
_cell.length_b   1.000
_cell.length_c   1.000
_cell.angle_alpha   90.00
_cell.angle_beta   90.00
_cell.angle_gamma   90.00
#
_symmetry.space_group_name_H-M   'P 1'
#
loop_
_entity.id
_entity.type
_entity.pdbx_description
1 polymer ?
#
loop_
_entity_poly.entity_id
_entity_poly.type
_entity_poly.pdbx_seq_one_letter_code
_entity_poly.pdbx_strand_id
1 'polypeptide(L)'
;MENPLYQLRSTAPMTDDSTGQVKITFGSTVLSVDDPKSVQQTPFDLFQYKLRRLIESIGFRLVIAILFVSDLVLIIISTILGFQNKDSSVLDTISLILSVIFMLDIALRIIAQGREFFQKKLEILDLVVMSAGLIVNIVVMTTSVNHQQGQLGKVVVIPRLFRVFNLIRTIRVLRHREHLKTSSRHLVGQNKKRTIGNGFDLDLCSISDRIIAMSFPSKGTDAFFRNDIVDVSHYLDLTYGEHYRVYNLCSERFYNTAFFHNRVERILIDDHNVPRLNDTIRMADLVTEWFEQNEKNVIAVHCKGGKGRTGTMISVALLKSGICQTAT
;
A
#
# COMPACT_ATOMS: atom_id res chain seq x y z
N MET A 1 15.40 -46.87 -26.87
CA MET A 1 14.10 -46.26 -27.22
C MET A 1 13.68 -45.44 -26.01
N GLU A 2 13.98 -44.14 -26.06
CA GLU A 2 13.61 -43.16 -25.02
C GLU A 2 12.84 -42.02 -25.70
N ASN A 3 11.81 -41.53 -25.02
CA ASN A 3 10.75 -40.67 -25.54
C ASN A 3 11.17 -39.18 -25.48
N PRO A 4 11.30 -38.46 -26.61
CA PRO A 4 11.93 -37.14 -26.66
C PRO A 4 10.91 -35.98 -26.58
N LEU A 5 10.27 -35.78 -25.42
CA LEU A 5 9.32 -34.66 -25.21
C LEU A 5 9.66 -33.72 -24.04
N TYR A 6 10.91 -33.69 -23.59
CA TYR A 6 11.36 -32.75 -22.55
C TYR A 6 12.66 -32.01 -22.95
N GLN A 7 12.67 -31.37 -24.11
CA GLN A 7 13.68 -30.33 -24.43
C GLN A 7 13.08 -29.23 -25.30
N LEU A 8 12.39 -28.26 -24.68
CA LEU A 8 12.27 -26.91 -25.23
C LEU A 8 12.72 -25.91 -24.17
N ARG A 9 14.03 -25.77 -24.10
CA ARG A 9 14.72 -24.60 -23.56
C ARG A 9 14.53 -23.47 -24.59
N SER A 10 13.53 -22.62 -24.41
CA SER A 10 13.44 -21.38 -25.18
C SER A 10 14.24 -20.30 -24.46
N THR A 11 15.49 -20.15 -24.89
CA THR A 11 16.26 -18.92 -24.76
C THR A 11 15.59 -17.86 -25.61
N ALA A 12 14.69 -17.07 -25.03
CA ALA A 12 14.28 -15.80 -25.64
C ALA A 12 15.34 -14.74 -25.31
N PRO A 13 15.82 -13.95 -26.28
CA PRO A 13 16.68 -12.82 -25.97
C PRO A 13 15.85 -11.79 -25.20
N MET A 14 16.25 -11.48 -23.97
CA MET A 14 15.86 -10.23 -23.32
C MET A 14 16.50 -9.10 -24.12
N THR A 15 15.81 -8.61 -25.14
CA THR A 15 16.14 -7.31 -25.73
C THR A 15 15.69 -6.25 -24.73
N ASP A 16 16.68 -5.65 -24.08
CA ASP A 16 16.54 -4.41 -23.34
C ASP A 16 16.05 -3.34 -24.31
N ASP A 17 14.76 -3.03 -24.25
CA ASP A 17 14.16 -1.94 -25.00
C ASP A 17 13.61 -0.92 -24.01
N SER A 18 14.16 0.27 -24.09
CA SER A 18 14.01 1.44 -23.21
C SER A 18 12.58 2.01 -23.08
N THR A 19 11.54 1.24 -23.44
CA THR A 19 10.14 1.66 -23.56
C THR A 19 9.21 1.06 -22.50
N GLY A 20 9.66 0.12 -21.67
CA GLY A 20 8.84 -0.47 -20.59
C GLY A 20 7.66 -1.35 -21.04
N GLN A 21 7.45 -1.52 -22.35
CA GLN A 21 6.36 -2.32 -22.90
C GLN A 21 6.70 -3.81 -22.94
N VAL A 22 5.84 -4.64 -22.32
CA VAL A 22 5.92 -6.10 -22.46
C VAL A 22 5.08 -6.50 -23.66
N LYS A 23 5.73 -7.02 -24.70
CA LYS A 23 5.05 -7.61 -25.87
C LYS A 23 4.72 -9.07 -25.56
N ILE A 24 3.43 -9.41 -25.52
CA ILE A 24 2.98 -10.80 -25.45
C ILE A 24 2.54 -11.21 -26.85
N THR A 25 3.21 -12.21 -27.41
CA THR A 25 2.91 -12.74 -28.73
C THR A 25 1.93 -13.91 -28.59
N PHE A 26 0.76 -13.80 -29.23
CA PHE A 26 -0.19 -14.89 -29.42
C PHE A 26 -0.26 -15.21 -30.93
N GLY A 27 0.39 -16.28 -31.36
CA GLY A 27 0.52 -16.60 -32.79
C GLY A 27 1.18 -15.46 -33.60
N SER A 28 0.48 -14.91 -34.60
CA SER A 28 0.93 -13.76 -35.40
C SER A 28 0.58 -12.39 -34.80
N THR A 29 -0.17 -12.35 -33.69
CA THR A 29 -0.63 -11.10 -33.07
C THR A 29 0.29 -10.73 -31.92
N VAL A 30 0.89 -9.53 -31.98
CA VAL A 30 1.68 -8.96 -30.89
C VAL A 30 0.78 -8.02 -30.11
N LEU A 31 0.42 -8.40 -28.88
CA LEU A 31 -0.25 -7.50 -27.94
C LEU A 31 0.82 -6.73 -27.17
N SER A 32 0.87 -5.42 -27.38
CA SER A 32 1.58 -4.51 -26.47
C SER A 32 0.75 -4.40 -25.19
N VAL A 33 1.26 -4.99 -24.11
CA VAL A 33 0.70 -4.77 -22.77
C VAL A 33 1.16 -3.38 -22.33
N ASP A 34 0.36 -2.37 -22.66
CA ASP A 34 0.63 -1.00 -22.25
C ASP A 34 0.66 -0.90 -20.73
N ASP A 35 1.63 -0.14 -20.24
CA ASP A 35 1.59 0.29 -18.85
C ASP A 35 0.32 1.12 -18.63
N PRO A 36 -0.34 0.98 -17.47
CA PRO A 36 -1.58 1.67 -17.19
C PRO A 36 -1.40 3.16 -17.48
N LYS A 37 -2.34 3.76 -18.24
CA LYS A 37 -2.32 5.17 -18.65
C LYS A 37 -1.75 6.03 -17.53
N SER A 38 -0.53 6.52 -17.71
CA SER A 38 0.17 7.29 -16.70
C SER A 38 -0.56 8.61 -16.56
N VAL A 39 -1.26 8.78 -15.44
CA VAL A 39 -1.83 10.08 -15.07
C VAL A 39 -0.66 11.05 -14.93
N GLN A 40 -0.80 12.24 -15.52
CA GLN A 40 0.23 13.27 -15.56
C GLN A 40 0.57 13.72 -14.12
N GLN A 41 1.70 13.26 -13.59
CA GLN A 41 2.13 13.51 -12.20
C GLN A 41 3.02 14.76 -12.11
N THR A 42 2.86 15.56 -11.04
CA THR A 42 3.84 16.61 -10.74
C THR A 42 5.06 16.02 -9.99
N PRO A 43 6.26 16.61 -10.09
CA PRO A 43 7.45 16.16 -9.36
C PRO A 43 7.25 16.10 -7.83
N PHE A 44 6.36 16.95 -7.32
CA PHE A 44 6.02 17.04 -5.91
C PHE A 44 5.19 15.84 -5.44
N ASP A 45 4.23 15.38 -6.24
CA ASP A 45 3.37 14.22 -5.91
C ASP A 45 4.21 12.93 -5.82
N LEU A 46 5.19 12.77 -6.72
CA LEU A 46 6.11 11.63 -6.71
C LEU A 46 7.00 11.64 -5.46
N PHE A 47 7.50 12.82 -5.07
CA PHE A 47 8.28 12.99 -3.85
C PHE A 47 7.45 12.67 -2.61
N GLN A 48 6.23 13.23 -2.49
CA GLN A 48 5.32 12.95 -1.39
C GLN A 48 4.96 11.47 -1.30
N TYR A 49 4.73 10.80 -2.42
CA TYR A 49 4.48 9.35 -2.45
C TYR A 49 5.69 8.53 -1.95
N LYS A 50 6.90 8.81 -2.45
CA LYS A 50 8.11 8.12 -2.00
C LYS A 50 8.34 8.33 -0.51
N LEU A 51 8.10 9.55 -0.03
CA LEU A 51 8.22 9.91 1.38
C LEU A 51 7.17 9.20 2.24
N ARG A 52 5.90 9.19 1.80
CA ARG A 52 4.80 8.46 2.46
C ARG A 52 5.15 6.99 2.60
N ARG A 53 5.63 6.35 1.53
CA ARG A 53 6.05 4.94 1.55
C ARG A 53 7.21 4.67 2.51
N LEU A 54 8.18 5.58 2.61
CA LEU A 54 9.30 5.46 3.55
C LEU A 54 8.80 5.51 5.00
N ILE A 55 7.98 6.51 5.34
CA ILE A 55 7.46 6.71 6.70
C ILE A 55 6.48 5.61 7.09
N GLU A 56 5.72 5.12 6.12
CA GLU A 56 4.78 4.02 6.28
C GLU A 56 5.46 2.65 6.28
N SER A 57 6.76 2.57 6.00
CA SER A 57 7.48 1.31 6.06
C SER A 57 7.55 0.75 7.47
N ILE A 58 7.49 -0.59 7.57
CA ILE A 58 7.60 -1.27 8.86
C ILE A 58 8.94 -0.98 9.56
N GLY A 59 10.03 -0.92 8.80
CA GLY A 59 11.37 -0.68 9.32
C GLY A 59 11.47 0.71 9.97
N PHE A 60 11.01 1.75 9.27
CA PHE A 60 11.01 3.11 9.80
C PHE A 60 10.17 3.21 11.09
N ARG A 61 8.99 2.59 11.11
CA ARG A 61 8.13 2.55 12.32
C ARG A 61 8.77 1.82 13.49
N LEU A 62 9.45 0.71 13.23
CA LEU A 62 10.17 -0.04 14.26
C LEU A 62 11.32 0.79 14.84
N VAL A 63 12.07 1.49 13.99
CA VAL A 63 13.13 2.40 14.45
C VAL A 63 12.56 3.50 15.34
N ILE A 64 11.50 4.18 14.91
CA ILE A 64 10.85 5.22 15.70
C ILE A 64 10.27 4.66 17.02
N ALA A 65 9.65 3.48 16.99
CA ALA A 65 9.15 2.79 18.19
C ALA A 65 10.26 2.44 19.18
N ILE A 66 11.40 1.94 18.69
CA ILE A 66 12.58 1.65 19.51
C ILE A 66 13.10 2.95 20.14
N LEU A 67 13.20 4.03 19.39
CA LEU A 67 13.62 5.33 19.91
C LEU A 67 12.69 5.84 21.03
N PHE A 68 11.38 5.65 20.91
CA PHE A 68 10.43 5.99 21.98
C PHE A 68 10.62 5.12 23.23
N VAL A 69 10.86 3.82 23.07
CA VAL A 69 11.17 2.94 24.21
C VAL A 69 12.49 3.34 24.87
N SER A 70 13.50 3.67 24.09
CA SER A 70 14.78 4.16 24.60
C SER A 70 14.61 5.48 25.37
N ASP A 71 13.82 6.44 24.88
CA ASP A 71 13.50 7.66 25.64
C ASP A 71 12.82 7.32 26.97
N LEU A 72 11.88 6.37 26.98
CA LEU A 72 11.23 5.92 28.21
C LEU A 72 12.22 5.33 29.22
N VAL A 73 13.15 4.49 28.77
CA VAL A 73 14.18 3.89 29.61
C VAL A 73 15.11 4.96 30.17
N LEU A 74 15.53 5.94 29.35
CA LEU A 74 16.37 7.05 29.80
C LEU A 74 15.70 7.87 30.90
N ILE A 75 14.37 8.10 30.83
CA ILE A 75 13.61 8.76 31.90
C ILE A 75 13.64 7.95 33.18
N ILE A 76 13.42 6.64 33.10
CA ILE A 76 13.38 5.76 34.27
C ILE A 76 14.76 5.78 34.94
N ILE A 77 15.83 5.67 34.16
CA ILE A 77 17.22 5.76 34.65
C ILE A 77 17.46 7.12 35.30
N SER A 78 17.09 8.23 34.64
CA SER A 78 17.22 9.59 35.18
C SER A 78 16.41 9.78 36.47
N THR A 79 15.26 9.12 36.61
CA THR A 79 14.42 9.20 37.80
C THR A 79 14.99 8.39 38.97
N ILE A 80 15.52 7.20 38.69
CA ILE A 80 16.09 6.29 39.72
C ILE A 80 17.46 6.78 40.17
N LEU A 81 18.33 7.20 39.23
CA LEU A 81 19.68 7.71 39.51
C LEU A 81 19.69 9.18 39.94
N GLY A 82 18.53 9.85 39.85
CA GLY A 82 18.34 11.29 40.08
C GLY A 82 18.50 11.78 41.52
N PHE A 83 19.30 11.10 42.35
CA PHE A 83 19.66 11.60 43.66
C PHE A 83 21.10 12.09 43.81
N GLN A 84 22.09 11.76 42.94
CA GLN A 84 23.48 12.13 43.29
C GLN A 84 24.55 12.49 42.23
N ASN A 85 24.40 12.39 40.89
CA ASN A 85 25.60 12.49 40.03
C ASN A 85 25.57 13.44 38.82
N LYS A 86 26.78 13.91 38.48
CA LYS A 86 27.22 14.84 37.39
C LYS A 86 26.79 14.42 35.97
N ASP A 87 26.32 13.18 35.79
CA ASP A 87 25.93 12.61 34.50
C ASP A 87 24.53 13.03 34.02
N SER A 88 23.74 13.73 34.86
CA SER A 88 22.40 14.19 34.49
C SER A 88 22.40 15.10 33.26
N SER A 89 23.42 15.94 33.09
CA SER A 89 23.52 16.86 31.95
C SER A 89 23.65 16.15 30.61
N VAL A 90 24.29 14.98 30.57
CA VAL A 90 24.43 14.18 29.34
C VAL A 90 23.10 13.52 28.99
N LEU A 91 22.39 12.97 29.98
CA LEU A 91 21.07 12.36 29.79
C LEU A 91 20.02 13.37 29.32
N ASP A 92 20.06 14.60 29.86
CA ASP A 92 19.17 15.69 29.44
C ASP A 92 19.45 16.12 27.99
N THR A 93 20.73 16.18 27.59
CA THR A 93 21.14 16.48 26.22
C THR A 93 20.67 15.41 25.24
N ILE A 94 20.85 14.13 25.57
CA ILE A 94 20.37 13.01 24.75
C ILE A 94 18.84 13.07 24.59
N SER A 95 18.12 13.37 25.68
CA SER A 95 16.66 13.49 25.64
C SER A 95 16.16 14.65 24.78
N LEU A 96 16.90 15.77 24.74
CA LEU A 96 16.62 16.87 23.83
C LEU A 96 16.79 16.45 22.37
N ILE A 97 17.87 15.72 22.05
CA ILE A 97 18.11 15.19 20.69
C ILE A 97 16.96 14.27 20.26
N LEU A 98 16.51 13.36 21.12
CA LEU A 98 15.38 12.47 20.83
C LEU A 98 14.09 13.26 20.59
N SER A 99 13.83 14.32 21.37
CA SER A 99 12.67 15.19 21.19
C SER A 99 12.67 15.88 19.81
N VAL A 100 13.84 16.31 19.34
CA VAL A 100 14.01 16.89 18.00
C VAL A 100 13.76 15.84 16.91
N ILE A 101 14.26 14.62 17.08
CA ILE A 101 14.01 13.51 16.15
C ILE A 101 12.50 13.21 16.03
N PHE A 102 11.76 13.20 17.14
CA PHE A 102 10.30 12.99 17.11
C PHE A 102 9.53 14.14 16.44
N MET A 103 10.02 15.37 16.59
CA MET A 103 9.47 16.53 15.88
C MET A 103 9.73 16.44 14.37
N LEU A 104 10.91 15.98 13.96
CA LEU A 104 11.22 15.72 12.55
C LEU A 104 10.32 14.60 11.99
N ASP A 105 10.09 13.52 12.73
CA ASP A 105 9.15 12.46 12.31
C ASP A 105 7.73 12.99 12.08
N ILE A 106 7.21 13.86 12.98
CA ILE A 106 5.90 14.49 12.78
C ILE A 106 5.91 15.40 11.54
N ALA A 107 6.96 16.22 11.36
CA ALA A 107 7.08 17.10 10.20
C ALA A 107 7.09 16.30 8.88
N LEU A 108 7.83 15.19 8.83
CA LEU A 108 7.85 14.28 7.69
C LEU A 108 6.45 13.69 7.44
N ARG A 109 5.69 13.34 8.48
CA ARG A 109 4.30 12.86 8.35
C ARG A 109 3.34 13.93 7.83
N ILE A 110 3.50 15.18 8.26
CA ILE A 110 2.72 16.32 7.72
C ILE A 110 3.01 16.50 6.23
N ILE A 111 4.29 16.46 5.82
CA ILE A 111 4.67 16.61 4.41
C ILE A 111 4.13 15.44 3.57
N ALA A 112 4.18 14.21 4.11
CA ALA A 112 3.74 13.01 3.41
C ALA A 112 2.22 12.87 3.29
N GLN A 113 1.46 13.30 4.29
CA GLN A 113 -0.01 13.17 4.32
C GLN A 113 -0.74 14.46 3.89
N GLY A 114 -0.04 15.60 3.84
CA GLY A 114 -0.60 16.88 3.45
C GLY A 114 -1.82 17.28 4.29
N ARG A 115 -2.94 17.56 3.61
CA ARG A 115 -4.19 17.98 4.27
C ARG A 115 -4.90 16.87 5.05
N GLU A 116 -4.68 15.59 4.71
CA GLU A 116 -5.28 14.46 5.42
C GLU A 116 -4.81 14.37 6.88
N PHE A 117 -3.59 14.85 7.15
CA PHE A 117 -3.03 14.89 8.50
C PHE A 117 -3.95 15.66 9.47
N PHE A 118 -4.44 16.81 9.04
CA PHE A 118 -5.27 17.70 9.87
C PHE A 118 -6.73 17.24 10.02
N GLN A 119 -7.15 16.22 9.28
CA GLN A 119 -8.47 15.62 9.47
C GLN A 119 -8.45 14.59 10.62
N LYS A 120 -7.27 14.02 10.91
CA LYS A 120 -7.08 13.02 11.96
C LYS A 120 -6.83 13.71 13.29
N LYS A 121 -7.87 13.82 14.12
CA LYS A 121 -7.82 14.45 15.47
C LYS A 121 -6.63 13.99 16.33
N LEU A 122 -6.19 12.74 16.15
CA LEU A 122 -5.14 12.13 16.96
C LEU A 122 -3.74 12.46 16.45
N GLU A 123 -3.56 12.65 15.14
CA GLU A 123 -2.29 13.14 14.59
C GLU A 123 -2.07 14.61 14.98
N ILE A 124 -3.16 15.39 15.06
CA ILE A 124 -3.11 16.74 15.64
C ILE A 124 -2.73 16.70 17.12
N LEU A 125 -3.34 15.79 17.90
CA LEU A 125 -2.99 15.64 19.31
C LEU A 125 -1.50 15.32 19.47
N ASP A 126 -0.96 14.40 18.68
CA ASP A 126 0.46 14.04 18.69
C ASP A 126 1.36 15.24 18.37
N LEU A 127 1.00 16.05 17.37
CA LEU A 127 1.70 17.30 17.04
C LEU A 127 1.71 18.28 18.22
N VAL A 128 0.56 18.48 18.86
CA VAL A 128 0.43 19.41 20.00
C VAL A 128 1.23 18.91 21.21
N VAL A 129 1.15 17.63 21.53
CA VAL A 129 1.87 17.04 22.66
C VAL A 129 3.39 17.11 22.45
N MET A 130 3.89 16.79 21.24
CA MET A 130 5.33 16.84 20.95
C MET A 130 5.88 18.26 20.89
N SER A 131 5.14 19.20 20.30
CA SER A 131 5.55 20.61 20.31
C SER A 131 5.56 21.20 21.71
N ALA A 132 4.52 20.93 22.52
CA ALA A 132 4.48 21.35 23.93
C ALA A 132 5.64 20.75 24.74
N GLY A 133 5.92 19.45 24.57
CA GLY A 133 7.02 18.77 25.24
C GLY A 133 8.39 19.36 24.90
N LEU A 134 8.64 19.68 23.62
CA LEU A 134 9.89 20.32 23.19
C LEU A 134 10.04 21.73 23.79
N ILE A 135 8.98 22.54 23.77
CA ILE A 135 8.99 23.90 24.35
C ILE A 135 9.33 23.82 25.84
N VAL A 136 8.68 22.93 26.59
CA VAL A 136 8.95 22.75 28.02
C VAL A 136 10.39 22.32 28.27
N ASN A 137 10.93 21.37 27.49
CA ASN A 137 12.34 20.95 27.61
C ASN A 137 13.32 22.12 27.38
N ILE A 138 13.07 22.95 26.36
CA ILE A 138 13.93 24.13 26.07
C ILE A 138 13.83 25.18 27.20
N VAL A 139 12.63 25.45 27.70
CA VAL A 139 12.41 26.40 28.81
C VAL A 139 13.07 25.91 30.09
N VAL A 140 12.96 24.63 30.42
CA VAL A 140 13.63 24.05 31.60
C VAL A 140 15.15 24.12 31.46
N MET A 141 15.70 23.80 30.29
CA MET A 141 17.15 23.88 30.04
C MET A 141 17.67 25.32 30.21
N THR A 142 16.98 26.30 29.64
CA THR A 142 17.38 27.72 29.73
C THR A 142 17.23 28.31 31.14
N THR A 143 16.20 27.89 31.88
CA THR A 143 16.00 28.34 33.27
C THR A 143 16.93 27.64 34.27
N SER A 144 17.31 26.37 34.01
CA SER A 144 18.26 25.63 34.85
C SER A 144 19.67 26.24 34.84
N VAL A 145 20.07 26.90 33.76
CA VAL A 145 21.36 27.61 33.66
C VAL A 145 21.42 28.86 34.57
N ASN A 146 20.27 29.41 34.98
CA ASN A 146 20.18 30.68 35.72
C ASN A 146 19.92 30.55 37.24
N HIS A 147 20.09 29.37 37.82
CA HIS A 147 20.25 29.11 39.26
C HIS A 147 19.28 29.85 40.24
N GLN A 148 18.08 29.30 40.47
CA GLN A 148 17.48 29.24 41.82
C GLN A 148 16.55 28.02 41.96
N GLN A 149 16.98 27.05 42.76
CA GLN A 149 16.37 25.71 42.97
C GLN A 149 15.10 25.68 43.85
N GLY A 150 14.40 26.80 44.05
CA GLY A 150 13.38 26.89 45.11
C GLY A 150 12.00 26.25 44.83
N GLN A 151 11.53 26.23 43.58
CA GLN A 151 10.16 25.75 43.26
C GLN A 151 10.05 24.95 41.94
N LEU A 152 11.17 24.73 41.25
CA LEU A 152 11.22 24.11 39.91
C LEU A 152 11.06 22.59 39.88
N GLY A 153 11.09 21.91 41.02
CA GLY A 153 10.87 20.44 41.09
C GLY A 153 9.51 20.00 40.54
N LYS A 154 8.47 20.84 40.65
CA LYS A 154 7.14 20.58 40.06
C LYS A 154 7.13 20.77 38.54
N VAL A 155 7.90 21.73 38.02
CA VAL A 155 7.99 22.01 36.57
C VAL A 155 8.74 20.91 35.84
N VAL A 156 9.71 20.23 36.49
CA VAL A 156 10.43 19.07 35.93
C VAL A 156 9.53 17.83 35.77
N VAL A 157 8.43 17.72 36.54
CA VAL A 157 7.48 16.60 36.42
C VAL A 157 6.58 16.74 35.20
N ILE A 158 6.24 17.97 34.81
CA ILE A 158 5.36 18.27 33.66
C ILE A 158 5.89 17.68 32.34
N PRO A 159 7.15 17.89 31.91
CA PRO A 159 7.69 17.26 30.71
C PRO A 159 7.78 15.73 30.83
N ARG A 160 7.90 15.16 32.04
CA ARG A 160 7.89 13.70 32.25
C ARG A 160 6.52 13.09 31.95
N LEU A 161 5.44 13.80 32.28
CA LEU A 161 4.06 13.35 32.00
C LEU A 161 3.74 13.38 30.50
N PHE A 162 4.25 14.37 29.75
CA PHE A 162 4.06 14.43 28.29
C PHE A 162 4.70 13.25 27.54
N ARG A 163 5.74 12.62 28.10
CA ARG A 163 6.41 11.47 27.48
C ARG A 163 5.62 10.17 27.58
N VAL A 164 4.69 10.04 28.53
CA VAL A 164 3.78 8.88 28.59
C VAL A 164 2.85 8.85 27.37
N PHE A 165 2.50 10.01 26.81
CA PHE A 165 1.72 10.08 25.56
C PHE A 165 2.47 9.46 24.38
N ASN A 166 3.81 9.53 24.36
CA ASN A 166 4.62 8.85 23.35
C ASN A 166 4.51 7.32 23.43
N LEU A 167 4.41 6.77 24.64
CA LEU A 167 4.19 5.33 24.83
C LEU A 167 2.81 4.91 24.33
N ILE A 168 1.78 5.70 24.64
CA ILE A 168 0.41 5.49 24.14
C ILE A 168 0.40 5.50 22.59
N ARG A 169 1.13 6.44 21.99
CA ARG A 169 1.33 6.53 20.54
C ARG A 169 2.03 5.29 19.97
N THR A 170 3.13 4.83 20.57
CA THR A 170 3.88 3.64 20.13
C THR A 170 3.05 2.37 20.21
N ILE A 171 2.34 2.14 21.32
CA ILE A 171 1.43 0.99 21.48
C ILE A 171 0.32 1.01 20.42
N ARG A 172 -0.16 2.20 20.07
CA ARG A 172 -1.17 2.38 19.02
C ARG A 172 -0.62 2.14 17.61
N VAL A 173 0.56 2.67 17.29
CA VAL A 173 1.23 2.46 15.99
C VAL A 173 1.55 0.99 15.76
N LEU A 174 2.00 0.27 16.80
CA LEU A 174 2.25 -1.16 16.75
C LEU A 174 0.96 -2.00 16.72
N ARG A 175 -0.15 -1.51 17.31
CA ARG A 175 -1.49 -2.08 17.11
C ARG A 175 -2.07 -1.77 15.73
N HIS A 176 -1.54 -0.79 15.00
CA HIS A 176 -1.99 -0.46 13.65
C HIS A 176 -1.33 -1.42 12.65
N ARG A 177 -1.92 -2.60 12.54
CA ARG A 177 -1.53 -3.74 11.70
C ARG A 177 -1.42 -3.42 10.19
N GLU A 178 -1.81 -2.23 9.77
CA GLU A 178 -1.87 -1.75 8.38
C GLU A 178 -0.56 -1.86 7.58
N HIS A 179 0.63 -1.78 8.19
CA HIS A 179 1.90 -1.56 7.45
C HIS A 179 2.82 -2.77 7.32
N LEU A 180 2.50 -3.88 7.99
CA LEU A 180 3.07 -5.19 7.69
C LEU A 180 2.51 -5.78 6.38
N LYS A 181 1.45 -5.16 5.83
CA LYS A 181 0.75 -5.59 4.61
C LYS A 181 1.65 -5.54 3.37
N THR A 182 2.48 -4.51 3.20
CA THR A 182 3.20 -4.26 1.94
C THR A 182 4.41 -5.17 1.73
N SER A 183 5.21 -5.44 2.77
CA SER A 183 6.43 -6.25 2.65
C SER A 183 6.16 -7.74 2.38
N SER A 184 5.08 -8.30 2.94
CA SER A 184 4.69 -9.69 2.66
C SER A 184 4.11 -9.88 1.24
N ARG A 185 3.50 -8.84 0.65
CA ARG A 185 2.95 -8.86 -0.72
C ARG A 185 4.03 -9.06 -1.79
N HIS A 186 5.21 -8.44 -1.63
CA HIS A 186 6.31 -8.56 -2.59
C HIS A 186 7.00 -9.93 -2.56
N LEU A 187 6.98 -10.62 -1.41
CA LEU A 187 7.58 -11.95 -1.26
C LEU A 187 6.79 -13.06 -1.99
N VAL A 188 5.47 -12.93 -2.08
CA VAL A 188 4.58 -13.95 -2.69
C VAL A 188 4.28 -13.66 -4.17
N GLY A 189 4.57 -12.43 -4.64
CA GLY A 189 4.19 -11.92 -5.96
C GLY A 189 5.24 -11.98 -7.05
N GLN A 190 6.37 -12.67 -6.85
CA GLN A 190 7.66 -12.47 -7.54
C GLN A 190 7.66 -12.39 -9.10
N ASN A 191 6.58 -12.79 -9.79
CA ASN A 191 6.47 -12.76 -11.26
C ASN A 191 5.21 -12.04 -11.80
N LYS A 192 4.56 -11.15 -11.04
CA LYS A 192 3.32 -10.48 -11.51
C LYS A 192 3.56 -9.01 -11.88
N LYS A 193 3.06 -8.58 -13.04
CA LYS A 193 3.03 -7.16 -13.44
C LYS A 193 2.04 -6.43 -12.52
N ARG A 194 2.53 -5.41 -11.82
CA ARG A 194 1.77 -4.63 -10.83
C ARG A 194 1.56 -3.21 -11.37
N THR A 195 0.37 -2.67 -11.12
CA THR A 195 0.10 -1.25 -11.31
C THR A 195 0.65 -0.49 -10.11
N ILE A 196 1.74 0.24 -10.34
CA ILE A 196 2.41 1.05 -9.33
C ILE A 196 2.39 2.51 -9.81
N GLY A 197 1.64 3.36 -9.12
CA GLY A 197 1.48 4.78 -9.50
C GLY A 197 0.29 5.45 -8.81
N ASN A 198 0.31 6.79 -8.69
CA ASN A 198 -0.76 7.60 -8.07
C ASN A 198 -1.18 7.19 -6.64
N GLY A 199 -0.25 6.67 -5.83
CA GLY A 199 -0.57 6.17 -4.50
C GLY A 199 -1.10 4.73 -4.46
N PHE A 200 -1.25 4.08 -5.61
CA PHE A 200 -1.68 2.69 -5.72
C PHE A 200 -0.50 1.73 -5.93
N ASP A 201 -0.54 0.60 -5.24
CA ASP A 201 0.33 -0.56 -5.46
C ASP A 201 -0.54 -1.82 -5.53
N LEU A 202 -1.05 -2.07 -6.74
CA LEU A 202 -2.06 -3.09 -7.00
C LEU A 202 -1.50 -4.19 -7.90
N ASP A 203 -1.79 -5.44 -7.55
CA ASP A 203 -1.67 -6.60 -8.43
C ASP A 203 -2.80 -6.56 -9.46
N LEU A 204 -2.63 -5.65 -10.43
CA LEU A 204 -3.55 -5.27 -11.50
C LEU A 204 -2.72 -4.95 -12.75
N CYS A 205 -3.17 -5.41 -13.91
CA CYS A 205 -2.49 -5.25 -15.19
C CYS A 205 -3.52 -5.05 -16.31
N SER A 206 -3.35 -4.02 -17.13
CA SER A 206 -4.13 -3.84 -18.36
C SER A 206 -3.62 -4.81 -19.43
N ILE A 207 -4.49 -5.71 -19.90
CA ILE A 207 -4.17 -6.65 -20.98
C ILE A 207 -4.41 -5.99 -22.35
N SER A 208 -5.40 -5.11 -22.43
CA SER A 208 -5.66 -4.19 -23.54
C SER A 208 -6.28 -2.90 -22.98
N ASP A 209 -6.59 -1.93 -23.85
CA ASP A 209 -7.27 -0.69 -23.47
C ASP A 209 -8.58 -0.90 -22.69
N ARG A 210 -9.26 -2.02 -22.93
CA ARG A 210 -10.60 -2.31 -22.38
C ARG A 210 -10.66 -3.52 -21.46
N ILE A 211 -9.56 -4.25 -21.29
CA ILE A 211 -9.53 -5.51 -20.52
C ILE A 211 -8.42 -5.45 -19.48
N ILE A 212 -8.79 -5.63 -18.21
CA ILE A 212 -7.89 -5.60 -17.07
C ILE A 212 -7.90 -6.97 -16.39
N ALA A 213 -6.71 -7.47 -16.04
CA ALA A 213 -6.52 -8.62 -15.17
C ALA A 213 -6.10 -8.14 -13.78
N MET A 214 -6.67 -8.71 -12.71
CA MET A 214 -6.21 -8.41 -11.35
C MET A 214 -6.30 -9.61 -10.41
N SER A 215 -5.65 -9.48 -9.25
CA SER A 215 -5.84 -10.40 -8.13
C SER A 215 -7.12 -10.11 -7.34
N PHE A 216 -7.51 -11.04 -6.47
CA PHE A 216 -8.72 -10.92 -5.68
C PHE A 216 -8.70 -9.66 -4.78
N PRO A 217 -9.72 -8.77 -4.86
CA PRO A 217 -9.86 -7.66 -3.94
C PRO A 217 -10.38 -8.17 -2.59
N SER A 218 -9.61 -7.98 -1.52
CA SER A 218 -9.96 -8.47 -0.19
C SER A 218 -10.02 -7.34 0.85
N LYS A 219 -10.70 -7.61 1.97
CA LYS A 219 -10.76 -6.76 3.16
C LYS A 219 -10.20 -7.53 4.35
N GLY A 220 -9.63 -6.84 5.33
CA GLY A 220 -9.18 -7.46 6.59
C GLY A 220 -7.85 -8.21 6.48
N THR A 221 -7.69 -9.32 7.20
CA THR A 221 -6.42 -10.09 7.29
C THR A 221 -5.97 -10.71 5.97
N ASP A 222 -6.90 -10.92 5.03
CA ASP A 222 -6.60 -11.41 3.68
C ASP A 222 -6.02 -10.33 2.75
N ALA A 223 -6.13 -9.04 3.11
CA ALA A 223 -5.51 -7.95 2.36
C ALA A 223 -3.98 -7.93 2.55
N PHE A 224 -3.43 -8.60 3.58
CA PHE A 224 -1.99 -8.68 3.79
C PHE A 224 -1.22 -9.34 2.64
N PHE A 225 -1.90 -10.10 1.78
CA PHE A 225 -1.28 -10.82 0.67
C PHE A 225 -1.88 -10.44 -0.69
N ARG A 226 -2.90 -9.58 -0.74
CA ARG A 226 -3.68 -9.24 -1.94
C ARG A 226 -4.08 -7.77 -1.97
N ASN A 227 -4.73 -7.35 -3.06
CA ASN A 227 -5.23 -5.99 -3.23
C ASN A 227 -6.25 -5.63 -2.14
N ASP A 228 -6.12 -4.44 -1.54
CA ASP A 228 -7.18 -3.89 -0.71
C ASP A 228 -8.36 -3.51 -1.61
N ILE A 229 -9.57 -4.00 -1.27
CA ILE A 229 -10.77 -3.72 -2.07
C ILE A 229 -11.09 -2.23 -2.16
N VAL A 230 -10.76 -1.44 -1.14
CA VAL A 230 -10.97 0.02 -1.14
C VAL A 230 -10.05 0.67 -2.16
N ASP A 231 -8.77 0.26 -2.20
CA ASP A 231 -7.80 0.81 -3.14
C ASP A 231 -8.14 0.44 -4.58
N VAL A 232 -8.59 -0.80 -4.83
CA VAL A 232 -9.02 -1.23 -6.17
C VAL A 232 -10.27 -0.47 -6.62
N SER A 233 -11.26 -0.34 -5.75
CA SER A 233 -12.48 0.44 -5.99
C SER A 233 -12.14 1.88 -6.35
N HIS A 234 -11.32 2.53 -5.53
CA HIS A 234 -10.92 3.91 -5.76
C HIS A 234 -10.10 4.08 -7.04
N TYR A 235 -9.19 3.15 -7.37
CA TYR A 235 -8.44 3.17 -8.63
C TYR A 235 -9.36 3.09 -9.85
N LEU A 236 -10.32 2.16 -9.83
CA LEU A 236 -11.26 1.97 -10.93
C LEU A 236 -12.21 3.17 -11.08
N ASP A 237 -12.72 3.71 -9.97
CA ASP A 237 -13.56 4.91 -9.98
C ASP A 237 -12.80 6.13 -10.51
N LEU A 238 -11.55 6.35 -10.08
CA LEU A 238 -10.72 7.47 -10.54
C LEU A 238 -10.37 7.36 -12.04
N THR A 239 -10.10 6.14 -12.51
CA THR A 239 -9.55 5.92 -13.86
C THR A 239 -10.65 5.75 -14.90
N TYR A 240 -11.76 5.11 -14.55
CA TYR A 240 -12.83 4.72 -15.48
C TYR A 240 -14.21 5.26 -15.11
N GLY A 241 -14.40 5.86 -13.93
CA GLY A 241 -15.69 6.38 -13.49
C GLY A 241 -16.77 5.30 -13.47
N GLU A 242 -17.86 5.51 -14.21
CA GLU A 242 -18.97 4.55 -14.33
C GLU A 242 -18.74 3.48 -15.43
N HIS A 243 -17.65 3.59 -16.18
CA HIS A 243 -17.38 2.76 -17.36
C HIS A 243 -16.63 1.46 -17.06
N TYR A 244 -16.71 0.92 -15.84
CA TYR A 244 -16.11 -0.39 -15.54
C TYR A 244 -17.12 -1.39 -14.98
N ARG A 245 -16.88 -2.67 -15.30
CA ARG A 245 -17.59 -3.82 -14.71
C ARG A 245 -16.57 -4.85 -14.22
N VAL A 246 -16.79 -5.38 -13.02
CA VAL A 246 -15.89 -6.37 -12.40
C VAL A 246 -16.45 -7.77 -12.58
N TYR A 247 -15.60 -8.72 -12.99
CA TYR A 247 -15.95 -10.13 -13.09
C TYR A 247 -15.19 -10.94 -12.03
N ASN A 248 -15.93 -11.48 -11.07
CA ASN A 248 -15.40 -12.35 -10.03
C ASN A 248 -15.55 -13.81 -10.44
N LEU A 249 -14.42 -14.45 -10.74
CA LEU A 249 -14.36 -15.84 -11.18
C LEU A 249 -14.30 -16.86 -10.03
N CYS A 250 -14.27 -16.42 -8.77
CA CYS A 250 -14.16 -17.31 -7.62
C CYS A 250 -15.52 -17.93 -7.27
N SER A 251 -15.61 -19.26 -7.33
CA SER A 251 -16.69 -20.00 -6.66
C SER A 251 -16.54 -19.91 -5.15
N GLU A 252 -15.30 -19.91 -4.66
CA GLU A 252 -14.95 -20.09 -3.25
C GLU A 252 -14.93 -18.79 -2.43
N ARG A 253 -14.98 -17.62 -3.07
CA ARG A 253 -14.81 -16.32 -2.41
C ARG A 253 -15.75 -15.25 -2.95
N PHE A 254 -16.24 -14.44 -2.04
CA PHE A 254 -17.12 -13.29 -2.30
C PHE A 254 -16.70 -12.09 -1.45
N TYR A 255 -17.17 -10.91 -1.84
CA TYR A 255 -16.99 -9.66 -1.12
C TYR A 255 -18.24 -8.79 -1.32
N ASN A 256 -18.38 -7.73 -0.52
CA ASN A 256 -19.48 -6.79 -0.67
C ASN A 256 -19.36 -6.05 -2.02
N THR A 257 -20.33 -6.24 -2.91
CA THR A 257 -20.34 -5.64 -4.26
C THR A 257 -20.60 -4.14 -4.24
N ALA A 258 -21.06 -3.58 -3.12
CA ALA A 258 -21.28 -2.14 -2.96
C ALA A 258 -20.01 -1.31 -3.15
N PHE A 259 -18.82 -1.89 -2.90
CA PHE A 259 -17.54 -1.22 -3.20
C PHE A 259 -17.35 -0.91 -4.68
N PHE A 260 -18.01 -1.65 -5.56
CA PHE A 260 -17.96 -1.45 -7.00
C PHE A 260 -19.32 -0.99 -7.54
N HIS A 261 -20.12 -0.31 -6.69
CA HIS A 261 -21.44 0.21 -7.06
C HIS A 261 -22.37 -0.86 -7.63
N ASN A 262 -22.25 -2.10 -7.15
CA ASN A 262 -22.96 -3.29 -7.63
C ASN A 262 -22.72 -3.66 -9.11
N ARG A 263 -21.66 -3.12 -9.74
CA ARG A 263 -21.22 -3.51 -11.10
C ARG A 263 -20.33 -4.75 -11.07
N VAL A 264 -20.78 -5.81 -10.40
CA VAL A 264 -20.01 -7.06 -10.22
C VAL A 264 -20.80 -8.24 -10.75
N GLU A 265 -20.26 -8.93 -11.74
CA GLU A 265 -20.77 -10.20 -12.24
C GLU A 265 -19.97 -11.37 -11.68
N ARG A 266 -20.68 -12.47 -11.36
CA ARG A 266 -20.04 -13.68 -10.83
C ARG A 266 -20.16 -14.83 -11.81
N ILE A 267 -19.01 -15.45 -12.09
CA ILE A 267 -18.91 -16.68 -12.87
C ILE A 267 -18.15 -17.68 -12.03
N LEU A 268 -18.81 -18.76 -11.61
CA LEU A 268 -18.30 -19.61 -10.54
C LEU A 268 -17.38 -20.68 -11.12
N ILE A 269 -16.06 -20.44 -11.06
CA ILE A 269 -15.04 -21.39 -11.52
C ILE A 269 -14.22 -21.86 -10.32
N ASP A 270 -14.21 -23.17 -10.08
CA ASP A 270 -13.45 -23.78 -8.99
C ASP A 270 -11.93 -23.60 -9.17
N ASP A 271 -11.20 -23.50 -8.06
CA ASP A 271 -9.75 -23.29 -8.11
C ASP A 271 -9.07 -24.49 -8.81
N HIS A 272 -8.12 -24.20 -9.70
CA HIS A 272 -7.42 -25.19 -10.56
C HIS A 272 -8.32 -26.02 -11.50
N ASN A 273 -9.55 -25.57 -11.76
CA ASN A 273 -10.45 -26.17 -12.74
C ASN A 273 -10.70 -25.23 -13.93
N VAL A 274 -11.19 -25.81 -15.02
CA VAL A 274 -11.64 -25.08 -16.21
C VAL A 274 -13.08 -24.60 -16.04
N PRO A 275 -13.49 -23.48 -16.67
CA PRO A 275 -14.89 -23.08 -16.73
C PRO A 275 -15.73 -24.13 -17.47
N ARG A 276 -17.01 -24.23 -17.12
CA ARG A 276 -17.97 -24.98 -17.96
C ARG A 276 -18.16 -24.21 -19.26
N LEU A 277 -18.45 -24.93 -20.35
CA LEU A 277 -18.67 -24.30 -21.65
C LEU A 277 -19.77 -23.23 -21.61
N ASN A 278 -20.87 -23.49 -20.90
CA ASN A 278 -21.95 -22.52 -20.73
C ASN A 278 -21.50 -21.26 -19.98
N ASP A 279 -20.61 -21.37 -19.00
CA ASP A 279 -20.06 -20.22 -18.27
C ASP A 279 -19.14 -19.38 -19.17
N THR A 280 -18.39 -20.05 -20.05
CA THR A 280 -17.56 -19.41 -21.07
C THR A 280 -18.40 -18.60 -22.07
N ILE A 281 -19.45 -19.21 -22.61
CA ILE A 281 -20.38 -18.55 -23.54
C ILE A 281 -21.07 -17.38 -22.85
N ARG A 282 -21.56 -17.58 -21.63
CA ARG A 282 -22.19 -16.53 -20.83
C ARG A 282 -21.26 -15.33 -20.62
N MET A 283 -19.98 -15.56 -20.30
CA MET A 283 -19.03 -14.45 -20.19
C MET A 283 -18.88 -13.70 -21.50
N ALA A 284 -18.75 -14.43 -22.61
CA ALA A 284 -18.57 -13.84 -23.93
C ALA A 284 -19.73 -12.90 -24.26
N ASP A 285 -20.97 -13.33 -24.02
CA ASP A 285 -22.16 -12.52 -24.28
C ASP A 285 -22.23 -11.29 -23.35
N LEU A 286 -21.99 -11.45 -22.05
CA LEU A 286 -21.96 -10.34 -21.08
C LEU A 286 -20.90 -9.29 -21.41
N VAL A 287 -19.72 -9.71 -21.89
CA VAL A 287 -18.64 -8.80 -22.31
C VAL A 287 -19.04 -8.06 -23.57
N THR A 288 -19.60 -8.74 -24.56
CA THR A 288 -20.08 -8.12 -25.80
C THR A 288 -21.14 -7.06 -25.50
N GLU A 289 -22.18 -7.42 -24.75
CA GLU A 289 -23.25 -6.50 -24.37
C GLU A 289 -22.70 -5.27 -23.62
N TRP A 290 -21.75 -5.48 -22.70
CA TRP A 290 -21.13 -4.37 -21.96
C TRP A 290 -20.31 -3.46 -22.87
N PHE A 291 -19.56 -4.02 -23.82
CA PHE A 291 -18.72 -3.25 -24.71
C PHE A 291 -19.49 -2.50 -25.79
N GLU A 292 -20.65 -3.01 -26.22
CA GLU A 292 -21.55 -2.36 -27.18
C GLU A 292 -22.24 -1.14 -26.57
N GLN A 293 -22.46 -1.10 -25.26
CA GLN A 293 -23.11 0.03 -24.59
C GLN A 293 -22.31 1.33 -24.64
N ASN A 294 -20.97 1.26 -24.60
CA ASN A 294 -20.11 2.44 -24.65
C ASN A 294 -18.67 2.06 -25.01
N GLU A 295 -18.03 2.83 -25.90
CA GLU A 295 -16.63 2.61 -26.31
C GLU A 295 -15.63 2.76 -25.16
N LYS A 296 -15.95 3.55 -24.13
CA LYS A 296 -15.11 3.72 -22.93
C LYS A 296 -15.23 2.57 -21.95
N ASN A 297 -16.19 1.66 -22.14
CA ASN A 297 -16.43 0.58 -21.20
C ASN A 297 -15.25 -0.39 -21.15
N VAL A 298 -14.81 -0.68 -19.92
CA VAL A 298 -13.74 -1.61 -19.59
C VAL A 298 -14.25 -2.73 -18.68
N ILE A 299 -13.57 -3.87 -18.70
CA ILE A 299 -13.82 -4.97 -17.77
C ILE A 299 -12.59 -5.21 -16.88
N ALA A 300 -12.82 -5.49 -15.61
CA ALA A 300 -11.79 -5.95 -14.68
C ALA A 300 -12.09 -7.39 -14.24
N VAL A 301 -11.27 -8.33 -14.70
CA VAL A 301 -11.46 -9.76 -14.46
C VAL A 301 -10.49 -10.25 -13.41
N HIS A 302 -11.00 -10.97 -12.41
CA HIS A 302 -10.15 -11.52 -11.36
C HIS A 302 -10.59 -12.92 -10.90
N CYS A 303 -9.64 -13.65 -10.35
CA CYS A 303 -9.89 -14.87 -9.57
C CYS A 303 -9.21 -14.70 -8.21
N LYS A 304 -8.62 -15.77 -7.64
CA LYS A 304 -7.81 -15.71 -6.42
C LYS A 304 -6.49 -14.96 -6.65
N GLY A 305 -5.78 -15.32 -7.72
CA GLY A 305 -4.41 -14.87 -7.98
C GLY A 305 -4.18 -14.20 -9.33
N GLY A 306 -5.21 -14.04 -10.17
CA GLY A 306 -5.09 -13.40 -11.48
C GLY A 306 -4.29 -14.21 -12.52
N LYS A 307 -4.29 -15.55 -12.43
CA LYS A 307 -3.53 -16.46 -13.31
C LYS A 307 -4.48 -17.33 -14.15
N GLY A 308 -4.48 -18.65 -13.98
CA GLY A 308 -5.19 -19.62 -14.83
C GLY A 308 -6.63 -19.25 -15.18
N ARG A 309 -7.54 -19.21 -14.19
CA ARG A 309 -8.96 -18.85 -14.40
C ARG A 309 -9.14 -17.50 -15.11
N THR A 310 -8.40 -16.49 -14.65
CA THR A 310 -8.43 -15.14 -15.23
C THR A 310 -7.93 -15.14 -16.67
N GLY A 311 -6.81 -15.80 -16.95
CA GLY A 311 -6.24 -15.93 -18.29
C GLY A 311 -7.21 -16.61 -19.24
N THR A 312 -7.80 -17.74 -18.86
CA THR A 312 -8.79 -18.45 -19.68
C THR A 312 -9.96 -17.56 -20.07
N MET A 313 -10.56 -16.84 -19.12
CA MET A 313 -11.72 -15.99 -19.40
C MET A 313 -11.35 -14.69 -20.13
N ILE A 314 -10.14 -14.17 -19.93
CA ILE A 314 -9.62 -13.03 -20.70
C ILE A 314 -9.36 -13.44 -22.15
N SER A 315 -8.81 -14.63 -22.41
CA SER A 315 -8.64 -15.14 -23.77
C SER A 315 -9.98 -15.22 -24.51
N VAL A 316 -11.04 -15.66 -23.82
CA VAL A 316 -12.41 -15.67 -24.37
C VAL A 316 -12.87 -14.24 -24.70
N ALA A 317 -12.66 -13.29 -23.79
CA ALA A 317 -13.01 -11.89 -24.02
C ALA A 317 -12.22 -11.27 -25.19
N LEU A 318 -10.93 -11.57 -25.34
CA LEU A 318 -10.09 -11.10 -26.45
C LEU A 318 -10.55 -11.64 -27.80
N LEU A 319 -10.85 -12.94 -27.88
CA LEU A 319 -11.41 -13.57 -29.08
C LEU A 319 -12.76 -12.97 -29.45
N LYS A 320 -13.67 -12.87 -28.47
CA LYS A 320 -15.02 -12.35 -28.70
C LYS A 320 -15.02 -10.87 -29.10
N SER A 321 -14.08 -10.08 -28.58
CA SER A 321 -13.92 -8.66 -28.93
C SER A 321 -13.22 -8.46 -30.28
N GLY A 322 -12.80 -9.52 -30.98
CA GLY A 322 -12.07 -9.43 -32.25
C GLY A 322 -10.64 -8.88 -32.13
N ILE A 323 -10.13 -8.69 -30.91
CA ILE A 323 -8.76 -8.20 -30.66
C ILE A 323 -7.74 -9.28 -31.05
N CYS A 324 -8.08 -10.55 -30.83
CA CYS A 324 -7.29 -11.69 -31.27
C CYS A 324 -8.15 -12.59 -32.16
N GLN A 325 -7.55 -13.14 -33.22
CA GLN A 325 -8.21 -14.11 -34.11
C GLN A 325 -8.02 -15.56 -33.62
N THR A 326 -6.96 -15.84 -32.87
CA THR A 326 -6.64 -17.17 -32.34
C THR A 326 -6.19 -17.10 -30.88
N ALA A 327 -6.44 -18.18 -30.12
CA ALA A 327 -5.94 -18.39 -28.78
C ALA A 327 -4.88 -19.50 -28.83
N THR A 328 -3.68 -19.15 -29.27
CA THR A 328 -2.52 -20.04 -29.42
C THR A 328 -1.34 -19.53 -28.63
#